data_AF-A0A1M5LBV3-F1
#
_entry.id   AF-A0A1M5LBV3-F1
#
_cell.length_a   1.000
_cell.length_b   1.000
_cell.length_c   1.000
_cell.angle_alpha   90.00
_cell.angle_beta   90.00
_cell.angle_gamma   90.00
#
_symmetry.space_group_name_H-M   'P 1'
#
loop_
_entity.id
_entity.type
_entity.pdbx_description
1 polymer ?
#
loop_
_entity_poly.entity_id
_entity_poly.type
_entity_poly.pdbx_seq_one_letter_code
_entity_poly.pdbx_strand_id
1 'polypeptide(L)'
;MNIVFFYSRNKTGEELKNLIQNEWQEVKINYINTGQNEYIEMHILDKNSDHKLLINSLEAINNLQKERYKEILSLNNLPLVNENNLDRITCSYEVLMCDFNVISMQMKNPVKSKKPSRCIYEIDNPKIIEIARKAVYYLGLDIAKVVIILNTRKQYKISHIDPSPILRKKEIEAIKSYLKKMYTVENIKNKEIKMGADPEFMIINAKTQKIIAASDFFPREGMVGCDNIRMPNRQQRPIAEIRPKPTPSPLELTQNIKQALLSANKLAPYKNIKWLAGSQPFNGYYIGGHIHFSNVELNFKLLRALDNYLGIIVSLMENPLTAAKRRKKYGFIGDFRKKEHGGFEYRTLGSWLVSPHITAAVLCLAKIVVSRYPYLSAHYLCSPEVQKAFYNGDHSYLKKYFHYLWNDIRNTDLYHMYREHLKIIPQMIEEDIVWDETADFRVFWNITPKRIYDKNKTGTSAGKITIRTNNQQATRNNRISINNRSIIAPNPGNRNRSRRVNNISPVRINRSGR
;
A
#
# COMPACT_ATOMS: atom_id res chain seq x y z
N MET A 1 12.36 -17.01 -15.22
CA MET A 1 13.10 -16.18 -14.23
C MET A 1 13.91 -17.11 -13.32
N ASN A 2 15.19 -16.81 -13.06
CA ASN A 2 15.97 -17.57 -12.08
C ASN A 2 15.42 -17.32 -10.67
N ILE A 3 15.30 -18.37 -9.86
CA ILE A 3 14.86 -18.26 -8.47
C ILE A 3 15.99 -18.75 -7.58
N VAL A 4 16.32 -17.97 -6.56
CA VAL A 4 17.22 -18.38 -5.48
C VAL A 4 16.47 -18.32 -4.18
N PHE A 5 16.50 -19.42 -3.44
CA PHE A 5 15.70 -19.63 -2.25
C PHE A 5 16.55 -20.24 -1.14
N PHE A 6 16.52 -19.60 0.04
CA PHE A 6 17.23 -20.07 1.22
C PHE A 6 16.25 -20.66 2.22
N TYR A 7 16.60 -21.84 2.75
CA TYR A 7 15.78 -22.52 3.76
C TYR A 7 16.66 -23.32 4.72
N SER A 8 16.33 -23.33 6.02
CA SER A 8 17.10 -24.11 6.99
C SER A 8 17.14 -25.60 6.62
N ARG A 9 18.25 -26.28 6.87
CA ARG A 9 18.40 -27.72 6.66
C ARG A 9 17.63 -28.53 7.71
N ASN A 10 16.32 -28.46 7.63
CA ASN A 10 15.38 -29.23 8.43
C ASN A 10 14.57 -30.17 7.53
N LYS A 11 13.62 -30.91 8.10
CA LYS A 11 12.75 -31.83 7.36
C LYS A 11 12.11 -31.18 6.13
N THR A 12 11.57 -29.97 6.26
CA THR A 12 10.93 -29.27 5.15
C THR A 12 11.94 -28.76 4.13
N GLY A 13 13.12 -28.30 4.56
CA GLY A 13 14.19 -27.91 3.64
C GLY A 13 14.61 -29.07 2.73
N GLU A 14 14.81 -30.27 3.30
CA GLU A 14 15.15 -31.47 2.52
C GLU A 14 14.00 -31.92 1.60
N GLU A 15 12.75 -31.83 2.05
CA GLU A 15 11.57 -32.10 1.20
C GLU A 15 11.45 -31.11 0.03
N LEU A 16 11.67 -29.81 0.27
CA LEU A 16 11.66 -28.78 -0.76
C LEU A 16 12.82 -28.96 -1.77
N LYS A 17 14.01 -29.31 -1.28
CA LYS A 17 15.16 -29.64 -2.12
C LYS A 17 14.84 -30.76 -3.11
N ASN A 18 14.34 -31.89 -2.60
CA ASN A 18 13.98 -33.04 -3.43
C ASN A 18 12.85 -32.68 -4.42
N LEU A 19 11.85 -31.93 -3.96
CA LEU A 19 10.75 -31.47 -4.81
C LEU A 19 11.25 -30.60 -5.96
N ILE A 20 12.16 -29.66 -5.69
CA ILE A 20 12.71 -28.77 -6.71
C ILE A 20 13.56 -29.55 -7.71
N GLN A 21 14.42 -30.46 -7.25
CA GLN A 21 15.23 -31.31 -8.13
C GLN A 21 14.39 -32.21 -9.05
N ASN A 22 13.21 -32.64 -8.59
CA ASN A 22 12.31 -33.46 -9.40
C ASN A 22 11.48 -32.65 -10.41
N GLU A 23 11.20 -31.38 -10.11
CA GLU A 23 10.25 -30.57 -10.88
C GLU A 23 10.94 -29.69 -11.93
N TRP A 24 12.20 -29.27 -11.70
CA TRP A 24 12.96 -28.43 -12.63
C TRP A 24 14.21 -29.16 -13.12
N GLN A 25 14.50 -29.01 -14.41
CA GLN A 25 15.66 -29.66 -15.05
C GLN A 25 17.00 -29.07 -14.62
N GLU A 26 17.05 -27.75 -14.36
CA GLU A 26 18.29 -27.03 -14.05
C GLU A 26 18.26 -26.47 -12.64
N VAL A 27 18.82 -27.24 -11.72
CA VAL A 27 18.86 -26.91 -10.30
C VAL A 27 20.30 -26.98 -9.80
N LYS A 28 20.72 -25.97 -9.02
CA LYS A 28 21.97 -26.02 -8.25
C LYS A 28 21.66 -25.92 -6.77
N ILE A 29 22.32 -26.76 -5.96
CA ILE A 29 22.13 -26.82 -4.51
C ILE A 29 23.47 -26.55 -3.84
N ASN A 30 23.50 -25.58 -2.93
CA ASN A 30 24.64 -25.33 -2.05
C ASN A 30 24.20 -25.38 -0.58
N TYR A 31 25.18 -25.50 0.31
CA TYR A 31 24.98 -25.45 1.76
C TYR A 31 25.77 -24.28 2.32
N ILE A 32 25.13 -23.47 3.15
CA ILE A 32 25.72 -22.26 3.73
C ILE A 32 25.43 -22.23 5.22
N ASN A 33 26.45 -21.92 6.01
CA ASN A 33 26.32 -21.75 7.45
C ASN A 33 26.07 -20.27 7.79
N THR A 34 25.00 -19.99 8.53
CA THR A 34 24.71 -18.64 9.04
C THR A 34 24.39 -18.69 10.53
N GLY A 35 25.33 -18.24 11.34
CA GLY A 35 25.23 -18.35 12.81
C GLY A 35 25.37 -19.82 13.24
N GLN A 36 24.37 -20.33 13.95
CA GLN A 36 24.34 -21.72 14.45
C GLN A 36 23.57 -22.68 13.53
N ASN A 37 22.97 -22.19 12.45
CA ASN A 37 22.10 -22.97 11.56
C ASN A 37 22.73 -23.13 10.17
N GLU A 38 22.60 -24.33 9.62
CA GLU A 38 22.92 -24.63 8.22
C GLU A 38 21.67 -24.39 7.35
N TYR A 39 21.87 -23.73 6.20
CA TYR A 39 20.85 -23.44 5.22
C TYR A 39 21.16 -24.11 3.89
N ILE A 40 20.10 -24.60 3.23
CA ILE A 40 20.13 -25.07 1.86
C ILE A 40 19.84 -23.88 0.96
N GLU A 41 20.79 -23.54 0.10
CA GLU A 41 20.62 -22.56 -0.97
C GLU A 41 20.21 -23.31 -2.25
N MET A 42 18.98 -23.04 -2.71
CA MET A 42 18.38 -23.69 -3.87
C MET A 42 18.30 -22.70 -5.03
N HIS A 43 18.95 -23.01 -6.14
CA HIS A 43 18.88 -22.23 -7.38
C HIS A 43 18.06 -22.99 -8.40
N ILE A 44 16.98 -22.38 -8.89
CA ILE A 44 16.21 -22.82 -10.04
C ILE A 44 16.62 -21.93 -11.20
N LEU A 45 17.28 -22.50 -12.21
CA LEU A 45 17.86 -21.76 -13.32
C LEU A 45 16.94 -21.80 -14.54
N ASP A 46 16.87 -20.65 -15.21
CA ASP A 46 16.19 -20.47 -16.49
C ASP A 46 17.21 -19.91 -17.48
N LYS A 47 17.70 -20.76 -18.40
CA LYS A 47 18.71 -20.39 -19.41
C LYS A 47 18.30 -19.19 -20.28
N ASN A 48 17.00 -18.92 -20.37
CA ASN A 48 16.47 -17.84 -21.19
C ASN A 48 16.23 -16.55 -20.37
N SER A 49 16.63 -16.52 -19.10
CA SER A 49 16.38 -15.39 -18.21
C SER A 49 17.65 -14.96 -17.48
N ASP A 50 17.96 -13.66 -17.55
CA ASP A 50 19.04 -13.05 -16.76
C ASP A 50 18.53 -12.45 -15.44
N HIS A 51 17.33 -12.83 -14.99
CA HIS A 51 16.65 -12.15 -13.86
C HIS A 51 16.56 -13.08 -12.67
N LYS A 52 16.68 -12.50 -11.48
CA LYS A 52 16.73 -13.25 -10.23
C LYS A 52 15.63 -12.80 -9.28
N LEU A 53 14.78 -13.74 -8.89
CA LEU A 53 13.96 -13.63 -7.70
C LEU A 53 14.72 -14.26 -6.54
N LEU A 54 14.98 -13.46 -5.53
CA LEU A 54 15.56 -13.91 -4.28
C LEU A 54 14.44 -14.06 -3.25
N ILE A 55 14.26 -15.26 -2.72
CA ILE A 55 13.25 -15.60 -1.71
C ILE A 55 13.98 -15.81 -0.38
N ASN A 56 13.62 -15.02 0.64
CA ASN A 56 14.28 -14.99 1.95
C ASN A 56 15.79 -14.79 1.81
N SER A 57 16.22 -13.57 1.48
CA SER A 57 17.66 -13.26 1.42
C SER A 57 18.39 -13.62 2.72
N LEU A 58 19.68 -13.91 2.64
CA LEU A 58 20.50 -14.16 3.83
C LEU A 58 20.48 -12.96 4.79
N GLU A 59 20.43 -11.73 4.27
CA GLU A 59 20.31 -10.53 5.10
C GLU A 59 18.98 -10.51 5.88
N ALA A 60 17.86 -10.83 5.22
CA ALA A 60 16.55 -10.93 5.85
C ALA A 60 16.49 -12.04 6.91
N ILE A 61 17.10 -13.19 6.63
CA ILE A 61 17.24 -14.29 7.60
C ILE A 61 18.09 -13.82 8.79
N ASN A 62 19.22 -13.16 8.54
CA ASN A 62 20.12 -12.67 9.57
C ASN A 62 19.50 -11.55 10.43
N ASN A 63 18.51 -10.81 9.92
CA ASN A 63 17.76 -9.84 10.73
C ASN A 63 16.93 -10.49 11.84
N LEU A 64 16.49 -11.73 11.65
CA LEU A 64 15.83 -12.51 12.71
C LEU A 64 16.82 -12.99 13.77
N GLN A 65 18.11 -13.02 13.44
CA GLN A 65 19.19 -13.26 14.39
C GLN A 65 19.61 -11.92 15.02
N LYS A 66 20.24 -11.95 16.20
CA LYS A 66 20.88 -10.78 16.83
C LYS A 66 19.94 -9.61 17.20
N GLU A 67 18.68 -9.88 17.56
CA GLU A 67 17.72 -8.87 18.06
C GLU A 67 17.32 -7.74 17.07
N ARG A 68 17.91 -7.68 15.86
CA ARG A 68 17.66 -6.64 14.84
C ARG A 68 16.19 -6.57 14.42
N TYR A 69 15.51 -7.71 14.36
CA TYR A 69 14.07 -7.76 14.06
C TYR A 69 13.24 -6.92 15.04
N LYS A 70 13.63 -6.83 16.33
CA LYS A 70 12.91 -6.01 17.31
C LYS A 70 12.96 -4.54 16.94
N GLU A 71 14.10 -4.05 16.47
CA GLU A 71 14.26 -2.68 15.98
C GLU A 71 13.41 -2.43 14.72
N ILE A 72 13.50 -3.31 13.72
CA ILE A 72 12.71 -3.22 12.48
C ILE A 72 11.21 -3.16 12.80
N LEU A 73 10.70 -4.09 13.61
CA LEU A 73 9.29 -4.13 13.95
C LEU A 73 8.86 -2.89 14.76
N SER A 74 9.71 -2.42 15.68
CA SER A 74 9.46 -1.21 16.47
C SER A 74 9.38 0.06 15.60
N LEU A 75 10.33 0.25 14.67
CA LEU A 75 10.34 1.36 13.72
C LEU A 75 9.04 1.44 12.91
N ASN A 76 8.44 0.28 12.63
CA ASN A 76 7.22 0.16 11.85
C ASN A 76 5.95 0.02 12.71
N ASN A 77 6.02 0.34 14.00
CA ASN A 77 4.91 0.29 14.95
C ASN A 77 4.22 -1.09 15.04
N LEU A 78 4.98 -2.17 14.85
CA LEU A 78 4.48 -3.52 14.99
C LEU A 78 4.65 -4.01 16.44
N PRO A 79 3.55 -4.41 17.11
CA PRO A 79 3.58 -4.75 18.52
C PRO A 79 4.32 -6.06 18.77
N LEU A 80 5.30 -6.04 19.66
CA LEU A 80 6.09 -7.20 20.09
C LEU A 80 5.71 -7.65 21.50
N VAL A 81 5.86 -8.95 21.76
CA VAL A 81 5.83 -9.46 23.14
C VAL A 81 7.04 -8.90 23.87
N ASN A 82 6.80 -8.37 25.07
CA ASN A 82 7.87 -7.88 25.93
C ASN A 82 8.26 -9.01 26.88
N GLU A 83 9.51 -9.45 26.84
CA GLU A 83 10.04 -10.53 27.69
C GLU A 83 9.87 -10.23 29.19
N ASN A 84 9.87 -8.94 29.57
CA ASN A 84 9.70 -8.50 30.95
C ASN A 84 8.24 -8.44 31.41
N ASN A 85 7.27 -8.59 30.50
CA ASN A 85 5.83 -8.60 30.82
C ASN A 85 5.19 -9.86 30.25
N LEU A 86 5.10 -10.89 31.10
CA LEU A 86 4.34 -12.11 30.84
C LEU A 86 2.84 -11.80 30.83
N ASP A 87 2.40 -11.14 29.77
CA ASP A 87 0.98 -10.97 29.48
C ASP A 87 0.33 -12.36 29.40
N ARG A 88 -0.72 -12.60 30.21
CA ARG A 88 -1.48 -13.84 30.12
C ARG A 88 -2.05 -13.99 28.71
N ILE A 89 -1.70 -15.09 28.05
CA ILE A 89 -2.07 -15.39 26.67
C ILE A 89 -3.50 -15.93 26.65
N THR A 90 -4.38 -15.28 25.89
CA THR A 90 -5.76 -15.75 25.67
C THR A 90 -5.81 -16.74 24.51
N CYS A 91 -5.14 -16.44 23.41
CA CYS A 91 -4.94 -17.34 22.27
C CYS A 91 -3.67 -16.98 21.50
N SER A 92 -3.19 -17.91 20.68
CA SER A 92 -2.12 -17.70 19.71
C SER A 92 -2.58 -18.05 18.30
N TYR A 93 -2.07 -17.31 17.33
CA TYR A 93 -2.31 -17.49 15.91
C TYR A 93 -0.99 -17.77 15.22
N GLU A 94 -0.95 -18.82 14.43
CA GLU A 94 0.17 -19.15 13.55
C GLU A 94 -0.27 -18.87 12.12
N VAL A 95 0.37 -17.91 11.48
CA VAL A 95 0.05 -17.46 10.12
C VAL A 95 1.24 -17.76 9.22
N LEU A 96 1.08 -18.69 8.28
CA LEU A 96 2.08 -18.96 7.26
C LEU A 96 1.85 -18.05 6.06
N MET A 97 2.80 -17.15 5.83
CA MET A 97 2.81 -16.22 4.71
C MET A 97 3.71 -16.74 3.59
N CYS A 98 3.29 -16.52 2.35
CA CYS A 98 4.11 -16.60 1.16
C CYS A 98 3.76 -15.41 0.27
N ASP A 99 4.68 -14.45 0.16
CA ASP A 99 4.44 -13.14 -0.43
C ASP A 99 3.22 -12.46 0.26
N PHE A 100 2.29 -11.87 -0.49
CA PHE A 100 1.05 -11.30 0.05
C PHE A 100 0.01 -12.33 0.54
N ASN A 101 0.19 -13.61 0.22
CA ASN A 101 -0.82 -14.65 0.41
C ASN A 101 -0.68 -15.35 1.76
N VAL A 102 -1.82 -15.62 2.42
CA VAL A 102 -1.87 -16.51 3.58
C VAL A 102 -2.01 -17.94 3.07
N ILE A 103 -0.97 -18.75 3.26
CA ILE A 103 -1.00 -20.17 2.90
C ILE A 103 -1.80 -20.96 3.93
N SER A 104 -1.64 -20.63 5.21
CA SER A 104 -2.41 -21.24 6.28
C SER A 104 -2.50 -20.34 7.51
N MET A 105 -3.59 -20.49 8.26
CA MET A 105 -3.80 -19.81 9.53
C MET A 105 -4.41 -20.76 10.54
N GLN A 106 -3.77 -20.90 11.69
CA GLN A 106 -4.20 -21.77 12.78
C GLN A 106 -4.31 -20.98 14.08
N MET A 107 -5.37 -21.23 14.85
CA MET A 107 -5.53 -20.69 16.20
C MET A 107 -5.37 -21.80 17.24
N LYS A 108 -4.53 -21.54 18.24
CA LYS A 108 -4.31 -22.39 19.41
C LYS A 108 -4.77 -21.67 20.67
N ASN A 109 -5.51 -22.38 21.52
CA ASN A 109 -5.97 -21.87 22.81
C ASN A 109 -5.17 -22.53 23.94
N PRO A 110 -4.34 -21.78 24.69
CA PRO A 110 -3.51 -22.35 25.75
C PRO A 110 -4.35 -23.01 26.87
N VAL A 111 -5.56 -22.49 27.14
CA VAL A 111 -6.48 -23.03 28.17
C VAL A 111 -7.14 -24.35 27.75
N LYS A 112 -7.12 -24.71 26.46
CA LYS A 112 -7.74 -25.93 25.91
C LYS A 112 -6.70 -26.78 25.18
N SER A 113 -5.54 -27.00 25.81
CA SER A 113 -4.38 -27.72 25.25
C SER A 113 -4.70 -29.11 24.67
N LYS A 114 -5.82 -29.74 25.07
CA LYS A 114 -6.31 -31.02 24.54
C LYS A 114 -7.23 -30.92 23.31
N LYS A 115 -7.60 -29.72 22.83
CA LYS A 115 -8.42 -29.55 21.62
C LYS A 115 -7.55 -29.23 20.40
N PRO A 116 -7.85 -29.80 19.23
CA PRO A 116 -7.09 -29.56 18.01
C PRO A 116 -7.12 -28.08 17.62
N SER A 117 -6.03 -27.60 17.03
CA SER A 117 -5.91 -26.27 16.44
C SER A 117 -7.01 -26.05 15.40
N ARG A 118 -7.70 -24.91 15.47
CA ARG A 118 -8.76 -24.57 14.50
C ARG A 118 -8.16 -23.85 13.31
N CYS A 119 -8.42 -24.34 12.09
CA CYS A 119 -8.13 -23.60 10.87
C CYS A 119 -9.07 -22.40 10.76
N ILE A 120 -8.53 -21.23 10.44
CA ILE A 120 -9.25 -19.97 10.34
C ILE A 120 -9.05 -19.40 8.94
N TYR A 121 -10.07 -18.71 8.40
CA TYR A 121 -9.99 -18.07 7.09
C TYR A 121 -9.60 -16.60 7.21
N GLU A 122 -9.12 -16.02 6.10
CA GLU A 122 -8.65 -14.63 6.11
C GLU A 122 -9.72 -13.62 6.56
N ILE A 123 -10.97 -13.87 6.16
CA ILE A 123 -12.11 -13.01 6.45
C ILE A 123 -12.42 -12.92 7.94
N ASP A 124 -12.00 -13.92 8.73
CA ASP A 124 -12.34 -14.00 10.14
C ASP A 124 -11.51 -13.01 10.99
N ASN A 125 -10.28 -12.69 10.57
CA ASN A 125 -9.35 -11.85 11.35
C ASN A 125 -8.39 -11.02 10.47
N PRO A 126 -8.88 -10.00 9.72
CA PRO A 126 -8.06 -9.23 8.79
C PRO A 126 -6.89 -8.49 9.45
N LYS A 127 -7.06 -8.06 10.71
CA LYS A 127 -6.02 -7.36 11.48
C LYS A 127 -4.78 -8.22 11.74
N ILE A 128 -4.96 -9.52 12.00
CA ILE A 128 -3.85 -10.45 12.27
C ILE A 128 -3.01 -10.65 11.02
N ILE A 129 -3.70 -10.77 9.87
CA ILE A 129 -3.05 -10.94 8.57
C ILE A 129 -2.31 -9.69 8.17
N GLU A 130 -2.87 -8.51 8.44
CA GLU A 130 -2.17 -7.25 8.20
C GLU A 130 -0.88 -7.15 9.03
N ILE A 131 -0.92 -7.53 10.31
CA ILE A 131 0.28 -7.57 11.18
C ILE A 131 1.31 -8.57 10.62
N ALA A 132 0.88 -9.80 10.29
CA ALA A 132 1.78 -10.83 9.76
C ALA A 132 2.42 -10.40 8.43
N ARG A 133 1.63 -9.90 7.49
CA ARG A 133 2.10 -9.40 6.19
C ARG A 133 3.12 -8.28 6.35
N LYS A 134 2.83 -7.28 7.20
CA LYS A 134 3.74 -6.18 7.47
C LYS A 134 5.05 -6.68 8.09
N ALA A 135 4.98 -7.60 9.05
CA ALA A 135 6.17 -8.16 9.68
C ALA A 135 7.07 -8.87 8.67
N VAL A 136 6.51 -9.75 7.82
CA VAL A 136 7.26 -10.45 6.76
C VAL A 136 7.87 -9.45 5.79
N TYR A 137 7.09 -8.47 5.34
CA TYR A 137 7.54 -7.45 4.39
C TYR A 137 8.71 -6.61 4.93
N TYR A 138 8.57 -6.03 6.12
CA TYR A 138 9.60 -5.14 6.70
C TYR A 138 10.89 -5.85 7.06
N LEU A 139 10.83 -7.14 7.35
CA LEU A 139 12.03 -7.95 7.59
C LEU A 139 12.75 -8.37 6.30
N GLY A 140 12.17 -8.06 5.13
CA GLY A 140 12.70 -8.48 3.84
C GLY A 140 12.47 -9.96 3.54
N LEU A 141 11.56 -10.61 4.26
CA LEU A 141 11.20 -12.00 4.06
C LEU A 141 10.14 -12.13 2.97
N ASP A 142 10.00 -13.34 2.44
CA ASP A 142 9.03 -13.73 1.42
C ASP A 142 8.17 -14.88 1.92
N ILE A 143 8.78 -15.84 2.63
CA ILE A 143 8.10 -16.98 3.23
C ILE A 143 8.44 -17.01 4.71
N ALA A 144 7.43 -16.92 5.56
CA ALA A 144 7.63 -17.03 7.00
C ALA A 144 6.34 -17.42 7.71
N LYS A 145 6.48 -18.12 8.82
CA LYS A 145 5.40 -18.32 9.80
C LYS A 145 5.52 -17.28 10.89
N VAL A 146 4.49 -16.46 11.04
CA VAL A 146 4.38 -15.44 12.08
C VAL A 146 3.47 -15.96 13.18
N VAL A 147 3.96 -15.96 14.41
CA VAL A 147 3.18 -16.28 15.61
C VAL A 147 2.75 -14.98 16.28
N ILE A 148 1.44 -14.79 16.38
CA ILE A 148 0.81 -13.61 16.97
C ILE A 148 -0.04 -14.06 18.15
N ILE A 149 0.19 -13.49 19.32
CA ILE A 149 -0.61 -13.76 20.53
C ILE A 149 -1.65 -12.66 20.73
N LEU A 150 -2.79 -13.04 21.30
CA LEU A 150 -3.77 -12.12 21.87
C LEU A 150 -3.66 -12.20 23.39
N ASN A 151 -3.32 -11.09 24.04
CA ASN A 151 -3.27 -11.02 25.50
C ASN A 151 -4.66 -10.75 26.11
N THR A 152 -4.77 -10.87 27.44
CA THR A 152 -5.99 -10.55 28.21
C THR A 152 -6.46 -9.10 28.04
N ARG A 153 -5.57 -8.18 27.63
CA ARG A 153 -5.90 -6.79 27.30
C ARG A 153 -6.43 -6.61 25.87
N LYS A 154 -6.71 -7.70 25.15
CA LYS A 154 -7.17 -7.73 23.75
C LYS A 154 -6.21 -7.06 22.77
N GLN A 155 -4.91 -7.11 23.06
CA GLN A 155 -3.86 -6.60 22.19
C GLN A 155 -3.18 -7.76 21.45
N TYR A 156 -3.02 -7.60 20.14
CA TYR A 156 -2.21 -8.49 19.32
C TYR A 156 -0.74 -8.14 19.46
N LYS A 157 0.12 -9.14 19.65
CA LYS A 157 1.57 -8.98 19.74
C LYS A 157 2.28 -10.11 19.00
N ILE A 158 3.30 -9.79 18.22
CA ILE A 158 4.17 -10.75 17.56
C ILE A 158 5.05 -11.39 18.64
N SER A 159 4.98 -12.72 18.77
CA SER A 159 5.81 -13.48 19.71
C SER A 159 6.99 -14.15 19.02
N HIS A 160 6.83 -14.59 17.78
CA HIS A 160 7.87 -15.32 17.07
C HIS A 160 7.68 -15.22 15.55
N ILE A 161 8.78 -15.23 14.81
CA ILE A 161 8.80 -15.25 13.34
C ILE A 161 9.82 -16.31 12.93
N ASP A 162 9.37 -17.26 12.12
CA ASP A 162 10.16 -18.39 11.65
C ASP A 162 10.25 -18.34 10.11
N PRO A 163 11.44 -18.10 9.53
CA PRO A 163 11.62 -17.99 8.08
C PRO A 163 11.74 -19.37 7.40
N SER A 164 11.83 -20.46 8.18
CA SER A 164 11.99 -21.82 7.67
C SER A 164 11.17 -22.84 8.49
N PRO A 165 9.85 -22.62 8.62
CA PRO A 165 9.01 -23.39 9.53
C PRO A 165 8.74 -24.81 9.03
N ILE A 166 8.70 -25.82 9.90
CA ILE A 166 8.26 -27.16 9.46
C ILE A 166 6.83 -27.09 8.88
N LEU A 167 6.70 -27.50 7.62
CA LEU A 167 5.47 -27.40 6.83
C LEU A 167 4.77 -28.76 6.66
N ARG A 168 3.45 -28.70 6.48
CA ARG A 168 2.63 -29.84 6.07
C ARG A 168 2.67 -29.99 4.54
N LYS A 169 2.37 -31.18 4.04
CA LYS A 169 2.32 -31.48 2.60
C LYS A 169 1.53 -30.44 1.78
N LYS A 170 0.33 -30.05 2.24
CA LYS A 170 -0.49 -29.03 1.56
C LYS A 170 0.17 -27.65 1.47
N GLU A 171 0.95 -27.27 2.48
CA GLU A 171 1.67 -25.99 2.52
C GLU A 171 2.89 -26.02 1.58
N ILE A 172 3.58 -27.17 1.51
CA ILE A 172 4.68 -27.42 0.55
C ILE A 172 4.17 -27.33 -0.89
N GLU A 173 3.02 -27.94 -1.20
CA GLU A 173 2.40 -27.84 -2.54
C GLU A 173 2.00 -26.40 -2.90
N ALA A 174 1.57 -25.61 -1.91
CA ALA A 174 1.27 -24.21 -2.13
C ALA A 174 2.53 -23.38 -2.44
N ILE A 175 3.65 -23.65 -1.74
CA ILE A 175 4.96 -23.04 -2.05
C ILE A 175 5.42 -23.47 -3.45
N LYS A 176 5.31 -24.75 -3.80
CA LYS A 176 5.61 -25.25 -5.15
C LYS A 176 4.82 -24.49 -6.21
N SER A 177 3.52 -24.30 -6.00
CA SER A 177 2.64 -23.57 -6.92
C SER A 177 3.07 -22.11 -7.07
N TYR A 178 3.47 -21.46 -5.97
CA TYR A 178 4.04 -20.11 -5.99
C TYR A 178 5.35 -20.05 -6.79
N LEU A 179 6.28 -20.98 -6.55
CA LEU A 179 7.55 -21.05 -7.26
C LEU A 179 7.34 -21.24 -8.77
N LYS A 180 6.44 -22.16 -9.17
CA LYS A 180 6.05 -22.33 -10.58
C LYS A 180 5.54 -21.05 -11.18
N LYS A 181 4.58 -20.39 -10.51
CA LYS A 181 4.02 -19.12 -10.97
C LYS A 181 5.13 -18.11 -11.21
N MET A 182 6.01 -17.90 -10.22
CA MET A 182 7.13 -16.96 -10.30
C MET A 182 8.12 -17.33 -11.41
N TYR A 183 8.44 -18.61 -11.57
CA TYR A 183 9.33 -19.10 -12.60
C TYR A 183 8.80 -18.79 -14.01
N THR A 184 7.49 -18.99 -14.20
CA THR A 184 6.76 -18.76 -15.46
C THR A 184 6.30 -17.32 -15.68
N VAL A 185 6.60 -16.37 -14.78
CA VAL A 185 6.20 -14.96 -14.97
C VAL A 185 6.72 -14.51 -16.34
N GLU A 186 5.78 -14.29 -17.26
CA GLU A 186 6.05 -13.82 -18.61
C GLU A 186 6.97 -12.61 -18.58
N ASN A 187 7.78 -12.46 -19.63
CA ASN A 187 8.73 -11.37 -19.76
C ASN A 187 8.02 -10.01 -19.61
N ILE A 188 8.11 -9.44 -18.41
CA ILE A 188 7.45 -8.17 -18.08
C ILE A 188 7.91 -7.02 -18.98
N LYS A 189 9.07 -7.17 -19.64
CA LYS A 189 9.55 -6.20 -20.64
C LYS A 189 8.50 -5.90 -21.70
N ASN A 190 7.70 -6.91 -22.07
CA ASN A 190 6.70 -6.83 -23.12
C ASN A 190 5.32 -6.38 -22.61
N LYS A 191 5.13 -6.24 -21.28
CA LYS A 191 3.85 -5.82 -20.72
C LYS A 191 3.73 -4.31 -20.72
N GLU A 192 2.68 -3.81 -21.36
CA GLU A 192 2.32 -2.41 -21.30
C GLU A 192 1.58 -2.11 -19.98
N ILE A 193 2.35 -1.57 -19.02
CA ILE A 193 1.81 -1.13 -17.73
C ILE A 193 1.13 0.22 -17.90
N LYS A 194 -0.14 0.29 -17.53
CA LYS A 194 -0.92 1.53 -17.53
C LYS A 194 -0.75 2.26 -16.20
N MET A 195 -0.56 3.57 -16.26
CA MET A 195 -0.37 4.42 -15.08
C MET A 195 -1.55 5.35 -14.87
N GLY A 196 -1.97 5.48 -13.62
CA GLY A 196 -2.83 6.56 -13.12
C GLY A 196 -2.11 7.29 -11.99
N ALA A 197 -2.72 8.36 -11.49
CA ALA A 197 -2.21 9.08 -10.34
C ALA A 197 -3.37 9.76 -9.59
N ASP A 198 -3.14 10.08 -8.34
CA ASP A 198 -4.04 10.86 -7.49
C ASP A 198 -3.24 11.80 -6.58
N PRO A 199 -2.42 12.70 -7.15
CA PRO A 199 -1.62 13.60 -6.34
C PRO A 199 -2.50 14.66 -5.66
N GLU A 200 -2.12 14.96 -4.43
CA GLU A 200 -2.86 15.83 -3.53
C GLU A 200 -2.20 17.20 -3.42
N PHE A 201 -2.97 18.23 -3.07
CA PHE A 201 -2.44 19.55 -2.73
C PHE A 201 -3.33 20.29 -1.73
N MET A 202 -2.78 21.32 -1.10
CA MET A 202 -3.50 22.17 -0.14
C MET A 202 -3.64 23.59 -0.65
N ILE A 203 -4.62 24.32 -0.13
CA ILE A 203 -4.85 25.73 -0.46
C ILE A 203 -4.69 26.57 0.80
N ILE A 204 -3.91 27.64 0.70
CA ILE A 204 -3.77 28.62 1.77
C ILE A 204 -4.07 30.04 1.28
N ASN A 205 -4.48 30.91 2.18
CA ASN A 205 -4.55 32.34 1.91
C ASN A 205 -3.13 32.93 1.90
N ALA A 206 -2.75 33.61 0.82
CA ALA A 206 -1.38 34.12 0.66
C ALA A 206 -1.01 35.21 1.68
N LYS A 207 -1.99 35.97 2.18
CA LYS A 207 -1.77 37.04 3.17
C LYS A 207 -1.77 36.51 4.60
N THR A 208 -2.77 35.70 4.96
CA THR A 208 -2.96 35.26 6.35
C THR A 208 -2.26 33.95 6.68
N GLN A 209 -1.76 33.22 5.67
CA GLN A 209 -1.15 31.89 5.80
C GLN A 209 -2.09 30.84 6.44
N LYS A 210 -3.39 31.11 6.48
CA LYS A 210 -4.41 30.17 6.99
C LYS A 210 -4.88 29.23 5.89
N ILE A 211 -5.18 27.98 6.26
CA ILE A 211 -5.80 27.00 5.36
C ILE A 211 -7.15 27.51 4.86
N ILE A 212 -7.39 27.29 3.57
CA ILE A 212 -8.71 27.35 2.95
C ILE A 212 -9.08 25.91 2.57
N ALA A 213 -10.30 25.48 2.90
CA ALA A 213 -10.70 24.11 2.61
C ALA A 213 -10.81 23.91 1.10
N ALA A 214 -10.22 22.83 0.57
CA ALA A 214 -10.38 22.45 -0.83
C ALA A 214 -11.86 22.30 -1.22
N SER A 215 -12.70 21.80 -0.30
CA SER A 215 -14.15 21.68 -0.49
C SER A 215 -14.89 23.01 -0.65
N ASP A 216 -14.24 24.15 -0.34
CA ASP A 216 -14.83 25.47 -0.61
C ASP A 216 -14.81 25.78 -2.13
N PHE A 217 -14.01 25.06 -2.92
CA PHE A 217 -13.88 25.25 -4.37
C PHE A 217 -14.18 24.01 -5.21
N PHE A 218 -13.83 22.83 -4.71
CA PHE A 218 -13.87 21.59 -5.48
C PHE A 218 -14.98 20.65 -4.99
N PRO A 219 -15.60 19.88 -5.90
CA PRO A 219 -16.51 18.82 -5.51
C PRO A 219 -15.78 17.71 -4.76
N ARG A 220 -16.52 16.76 -4.17
CA ARG A 220 -15.91 15.60 -3.51
C ARG A 220 -15.17 14.70 -4.51
N GLU A 221 -15.87 14.33 -5.58
CA GLU A 221 -15.43 13.37 -6.59
C GLU A 221 -15.17 14.05 -7.94
N GLY A 222 -14.50 13.35 -8.84
CA GLY A 222 -14.20 13.80 -10.20
C GLY A 222 -12.71 14.04 -10.44
N MET A 223 -12.39 14.50 -11.65
CA MET A 223 -11.01 14.78 -12.09
C MET A 223 -10.30 15.80 -11.18
N VAL A 224 -11.05 16.73 -10.60
CA VAL A 224 -10.60 17.63 -9.54
C VAL A 224 -11.59 17.45 -8.41
N GLY A 225 -11.13 16.96 -7.26
CA GLY A 225 -11.99 16.80 -6.11
C GLY A 225 -11.26 16.97 -4.79
N CYS A 226 -11.77 16.31 -3.75
CA CYS A 226 -11.17 16.34 -2.43
C CYS A 226 -10.83 14.92 -1.96
N ASP A 227 -9.81 14.82 -1.13
CA ASP A 227 -9.54 13.59 -0.38
C ASP A 227 -10.62 13.36 0.71
N ASN A 228 -10.69 12.13 1.22
CA ASN A 228 -11.63 11.71 2.24
C ASN A 228 -11.32 12.25 3.66
N ILE A 229 -10.16 12.86 3.92
CA ILE A 229 -9.86 13.56 5.18
C ILE A 229 -10.79 14.76 5.37
N ARG A 230 -11.22 14.95 6.63
CA ARG A 230 -12.05 16.08 7.08
C ARG A 230 -11.29 16.93 8.09
N MET A 231 -11.62 18.21 8.14
CA MET A 231 -11.15 19.06 9.23
C MET A 231 -11.78 18.61 10.56
N PRO A 232 -11.05 18.70 11.69
CA PRO A 232 -11.62 18.37 13.00
C PRO A 232 -12.91 19.16 13.27
N ASN A 233 -13.96 18.46 13.70
CA ASN A 233 -15.27 19.02 14.03
C ASN A 233 -15.98 19.75 12.87
N ARG A 234 -15.61 19.51 11.61
CA ARG A 234 -16.24 20.12 10.43
C ARG A 234 -16.42 19.10 9.30
N GLN A 235 -17.37 19.37 8.40
CA GLN A 235 -17.56 18.56 7.18
C GLN A 235 -16.61 18.97 6.04
N GLN A 236 -15.96 20.12 6.17
CA GLN A 236 -15.04 20.65 5.17
C GLN A 236 -13.82 19.73 4.98
N ARG A 237 -13.37 19.63 3.73
CA ARG A 237 -12.26 18.80 3.30
C ARG A 237 -11.07 19.71 2.94
N PRO A 238 -9.95 19.61 3.66
CA PRO A 238 -8.84 20.56 3.50
C PRO A 238 -7.91 20.22 2.33
N ILE A 239 -7.93 18.98 1.85
CA ILE A 239 -7.00 18.46 0.84
C ILE A 239 -7.74 18.31 -0.50
N ALA A 240 -7.16 18.88 -1.54
CA ALA A 240 -7.58 18.69 -2.92
C ALA A 240 -6.84 17.49 -3.53
N GLU A 241 -7.51 16.75 -4.41
CA GLU A 241 -6.93 15.59 -5.10
C GLU A 241 -7.22 15.69 -6.60
N ILE A 242 -6.20 15.47 -7.43
CA ILE A 242 -6.29 15.50 -8.89
C ILE A 242 -6.31 14.07 -9.42
N ARG A 243 -7.29 13.72 -10.25
CA ARG A 243 -7.49 12.37 -10.80
C ARG A 243 -7.45 12.41 -12.33
N PRO A 244 -6.25 12.56 -12.93
CA PRO A 244 -6.07 12.66 -14.38
C PRO A 244 -6.49 11.36 -15.09
N LYS A 245 -6.74 11.45 -16.40
CA LYS A 245 -7.00 10.27 -17.22
C LYS A 245 -5.76 9.36 -17.23
N PRO A 246 -5.89 8.05 -16.92
CA PRO A 246 -4.77 7.14 -16.89
C PRO A 246 -4.30 6.76 -18.30
N THR A 247 -2.99 6.56 -18.46
CA THR A 247 -2.31 6.28 -19.75
C THR A 247 -1.06 5.42 -19.52
N PRO A 248 -0.62 4.61 -20.48
CA PRO A 248 0.67 3.92 -20.44
C PRO A 248 1.90 4.86 -20.43
N SER A 249 1.78 6.08 -20.95
CA SER A 249 2.90 7.02 -21.09
C SER A 249 3.02 7.95 -19.87
N PRO A 250 4.16 7.96 -19.15
CA PRO A 250 4.35 8.87 -18.00
C PRO A 250 4.33 10.35 -18.42
N LEU A 251 4.73 10.66 -19.66
CA LEU A 251 4.73 12.03 -20.19
C LEU A 251 3.32 12.49 -20.56
N GLU A 252 2.52 11.61 -21.18
CA GLU A 252 1.11 11.91 -21.41
C GLU A 252 0.35 12.05 -20.08
N LEU A 253 0.67 11.22 -19.07
CA LEU A 253 0.09 11.36 -17.73
C LEU A 253 0.42 12.73 -17.13
N THR A 254 1.65 13.22 -17.30
CA THR A 254 2.06 14.58 -16.91
C THR A 254 1.21 15.65 -17.58
N GLN A 255 0.93 15.49 -18.88
CA GLN A 255 0.06 16.41 -19.61
C GLN A 255 -1.40 16.35 -19.12
N ASN A 256 -1.92 15.16 -18.84
CA ASN A 256 -3.26 14.96 -18.28
C ASN A 256 -3.39 15.62 -16.89
N ILE A 257 -2.33 15.57 -16.07
CA ILE A 257 -2.25 16.30 -14.80
C ILE A 257 -2.32 17.80 -15.03
N LYS A 258 -1.56 18.35 -16.00
CA LYS A 258 -1.64 19.78 -16.36
C LYS A 258 -3.08 20.18 -16.73
N GLN A 259 -3.78 19.37 -17.52
CA GLN A 259 -5.17 19.64 -17.89
C GLN A 259 -6.13 19.62 -16.68
N ALA A 260 -5.92 18.70 -15.76
CA ALA A 260 -6.69 18.65 -14.53
C ALA A 260 -6.41 19.86 -13.63
N LEU A 261 -5.14 20.29 -13.50
CA LEU A 261 -4.76 21.52 -12.77
C LEU A 261 -5.35 22.78 -13.42
N LEU A 262 -5.37 22.88 -14.75
CA LEU A 262 -6.04 23.97 -15.47
C LEU A 262 -7.54 23.99 -15.18
N SER A 263 -8.17 22.82 -15.10
CA SER A 263 -9.58 22.69 -14.73
C SER A 263 -9.83 23.09 -13.27
N ALA A 264 -8.94 22.69 -12.36
CA ALA A 264 -8.98 23.14 -10.97
C ALA A 264 -8.84 24.67 -10.88
N ASN A 265 -7.99 25.28 -11.71
CA ASN A 265 -7.77 26.73 -11.70
C ASN A 265 -9.00 27.48 -12.22
N LYS A 266 -9.83 26.87 -13.07
CA LYS A 266 -11.14 27.45 -13.45
C LYS A 266 -12.12 27.49 -12.28
N LEU A 267 -12.05 26.51 -11.37
CA LEU A 267 -12.89 26.43 -10.16
C LEU A 267 -12.36 27.35 -9.04
N ALA A 268 -11.04 27.46 -8.88
CA ALA A 268 -10.39 28.34 -7.91
C ALA A 268 -9.40 29.33 -8.58
N PRO A 269 -9.88 30.29 -9.40
CA PRO A 269 -9.05 31.17 -10.24
C PRO A 269 -8.41 32.33 -9.48
N TYR A 270 -8.06 32.16 -8.21
CA TYR A 270 -7.74 33.25 -7.30
C TYR A 270 -6.23 33.46 -7.10
N LYS A 271 -5.78 34.72 -7.19
CA LYS A 271 -4.35 35.11 -7.12
C LYS A 271 -3.82 35.37 -5.72
N ASN A 272 -4.71 35.59 -4.76
CA ASN A 272 -4.39 35.81 -3.33
C ASN A 272 -4.50 34.54 -2.48
N ILE A 273 -4.57 33.38 -3.12
CA ILE A 273 -4.40 32.06 -2.49
C ILE A 273 -3.14 31.43 -3.08
N LYS A 274 -2.53 30.47 -2.39
CA LYS A 274 -1.45 29.63 -2.93
C LYS A 274 -1.91 28.18 -2.96
N TRP A 275 -1.48 27.43 -3.97
CA TRP A 275 -1.61 25.97 -3.97
C TRP A 275 -0.27 25.35 -3.64
N LEU A 276 -0.24 24.52 -2.60
CA LEU A 276 0.99 23.96 -2.05
C LEU A 276 1.02 22.44 -2.21
N ALA A 277 2.16 21.93 -2.68
CA ALA A 277 2.49 20.52 -2.82
C ALA A 277 3.61 20.13 -1.82
N GLY A 278 4.13 18.91 -1.89
CA GLY A 278 5.13 18.39 -0.95
C GLY A 278 4.57 17.39 0.06
N SER A 279 5.18 17.26 1.24
CA SER A 279 4.81 16.28 2.26
C SER A 279 3.85 16.82 3.30
N GLN A 280 4.10 18.04 3.79
CA GLN A 280 3.31 18.65 4.86
C GLN A 280 3.23 20.18 4.70
N PRO A 281 2.47 20.71 3.72
CA PRO A 281 2.34 22.15 3.55
C PRO A 281 1.75 22.89 4.75
N PHE A 282 0.94 22.20 5.57
CA PHE A 282 0.39 22.75 6.79
C PHE A 282 0.41 21.72 7.93
N ASN A 283 0.75 22.17 9.14
CA ASN A 283 0.87 21.28 10.29
C ASN A 283 -0.44 20.51 10.57
N GLY A 284 -0.31 19.19 10.74
CA GLY A 284 -1.45 18.30 10.99
C GLY A 284 -2.13 17.71 9.76
N TYR A 285 -1.80 18.17 8.55
CA TYR A 285 -2.25 17.58 7.29
C TYR A 285 -1.06 17.10 6.46
N TYR A 286 -1.11 15.85 6.04
CA TYR A 286 -0.09 15.22 5.22
C TYR A 286 -0.69 14.92 3.87
N ILE A 287 0.04 15.22 2.81
CA ILE A 287 -0.42 14.99 1.44
C ILE A 287 0.55 14.09 0.68
N GLY A 288 0.07 13.37 -0.33
CA GLY A 288 0.87 12.45 -1.11
C GLY A 288 0.73 12.62 -2.62
N GLY A 289 1.65 12.00 -3.34
CA GLY A 289 1.66 11.91 -4.79
C GLY A 289 1.46 10.45 -5.21
N HIS A 290 0.26 9.89 -5.02
CA HIS A 290 0.09 8.45 -5.24
C HIS A 290 0.00 8.11 -6.73
N ILE A 291 0.53 6.94 -7.06
CA ILE A 291 0.68 6.47 -8.43
C ILE A 291 -0.01 5.12 -8.52
N HIS A 292 -0.86 4.96 -9.53
CA HIS A 292 -1.66 3.76 -9.75
C HIS A 292 -1.04 2.97 -10.89
N PHE A 293 -0.94 1.66 -10.71
CA PHE A 293 -0.43 0.75 -11.72
C PHE A 293 -1.47 -0.32 -12.04
N SER A 294 -1.74 -0.52 -13.33
CA SER A 294 -2.60 -1.59 -13.85
C SER A 294 -1.82 -2.46 -14.83
N ASN A 295 -2.36 -3.64 -15.17
CA ASN A 295 -1.71 -4.66 -15.99
C ASN A 295 -0.41 -5.24 -15.37
N VAL A 296 -0.28 -5.12 -14.05
CA VAL A 296 0.82 -5.69 -13.28
C VAL A 296 0.28 -6.24 -11.96
N GLU A 297 0.75 -7.43 -11.59
CA GLU A 297 0.39 -8.05 -10.32
C GLU A 297 1.31 -7.52 -9.20
N LEU A 298 0.70 -7.10 -8.09
CA LEU A 298 1.44 -6.69 -6.90
C LEU A 298 2.02 -7.91 -6.17
N ASN A 299 3.34 -7.93 -6.00
CA ASN A 299 4.10 -8.87 -5.18
C ASN A 299 5.16 -8.13 -4.35
N PHE A 300 5.73 -8.78 -3.33
CA PHE A 300 6.73 -8.17 -2.46
C PHE A 300 7.97 -7.70 -3.22
N LYS A 301 8.43 -8.43 -4.25
CA LYS A 301 9.59 -7.98 -5.05
C LYS A 301 9.30 -6.65 -5.76
N LEU A 302 8.12 -6.48 -6.35
CA LEU A 302 7.71 -5.22 -6.96
C LEU A 302 7.58 -4.10 -5.93
N LEU A 303 6.94 -4.35 -4.79
CA LEU A 303 6.77 -3.32 -3.76
C LEU A 303 8.13 -2.90 -3.15
N ARG A 304 9.04 -3.85 -2.91
CA ARG A 304 10.41 -3.56 -2.46
C ARG A 304 11.19 -2.79 -3.51
N ALA A 305 11.02 -3.11 -4.80
CA ALA A 305 11.64 -2.34 -5.87
C ALA A 305 11.12 -0.90 -5.92
N LEU A 306 9.81 -0.68 -5.75
CA LEU A 306 9.24 0.65 -5.61
C LEU A 306 9.82 1.39 -4.40
N ASP A 307 9.85 0.77 -3.22
CA ASP A 307 10.40 1.43 -2.04
C ASP A 307 11.88 1.78 -2.16
N ASN A 308 12.71 0.88 -2.71
CA ASN A 308 14.14 1.11 -2.84
C ASN A 308 14.48 2.07 -3.98
N TYR A 309 13.91 1.90 -5.18
CA TYR A 309 14.31 2.66 -6.36
C TYR A 309 13.43 3.88 -6.65
N LEU A 310 12.23 3.95 -6.08
CA LEU A 310 11.37 5.13 -6.19
C LEU A 310 11.28 5.84 -4.84
N GLY A 311 10.97 5.12 -3.76
CA GLY A 311 10.84 5.66 -2.41
C GLY A 311 12.11 6.35 -1.90
N ILE A 312 13.26 5.68 -1.89
CA ILE A 312 14.54 6.29 -1.45
C ILE A 312 14.98 7.42 -2.39
N ILE A 313 14.89 7.24 -3.71
CA ILE A 313 15.36 8.26 -4.64
C ILE A 313 14.52 9.53 -4.53
N VAL A 314 13.19 9.42 -4.46
CA VAL A 314 12.32 10.59 -4.32
C VAL A 314 12.43 11.20 -2.93
N SER A 315 12.65 10.39 -1.88
CA SER A 315 12.82 10.93 -0.53
C SER A 315 14.00 11.88 -0.40
N LEU A 316 15.07 11.69 -1.18
CA LEU A 316 16.24 12.58 -1.21
C LEU A 316 15.94 13.97 -1.80
N MET A 317 14.86 14.11 -2.59
CA MET A 317 14.41 15.39 -3.15
C MET A 317 13.31 16.06 -2.31
N GLU A 318 12.69 15.32 -1.39
CA GLU A 318 11.68 15.83 -0.47
C GLU A 318 12.29 16.77 0.57
N ASN A 319 11.49 17.66 1.18
CA ASN A 319 11.94 18.34 2.38
C ASN A 319 12.06 17.31 3.53
N PRO A 320 13.26 17.12 4.13
CA PRO A 320 13.50 16.01 5.05
C PRO A 320 12.63 16.11 6.32
N LEU A 321 12.39 17.32 6.82
CA LEU A 321 11.67 17.55 8.07
C LEU A 321 10.18 17.27 7.93
N THR A 322 9.54 17.75 6.86
CA THR A 322 8.12 17.53 6.61
C THR A 322 7.85 16.09 6.17
N ALA A 323 8.74 15.51 5.37
CA ALA A 323 8.66 14.12 4.95
C ALA A 323 8.77 13.14 6.13
N ALA A 324 9.71 13.36 7.05
CA ALA A 324 9.84 12.56 8.27
C ALA A 324 8.56 12.60 9.13
N LYS A 325 7.91 13.77 9.24
CA LYS A 325 6.63 13.89 9.95
C LYS A 325 5.51 13.15 9.23
N ARG A 326 5.44 13.24 7.90
CA ARG A 326 4.47 12.52 7.07
C ARG A 326 4.58 11.03 7.30
N ARG A 327 5.77 10.45 7.15
CA ARG A 327 6.03 9.00 7.24
C ARG A 327 5.64 8.36 8.58
N LYS A 328 5.53 9.14 9.66
CA LYS A 328 4.99 8.67 10.96
C LYS A 328 3.49 8.32 10.92
N LYS A 329 2.74 8.85 9.96
CA LYS A 329 1.29 8.64 9.84
C LYS A 329 0.86 8.17 8.45
N TYR A 330 1.56 8.59 7.41
CA TYR A 330 1.19 8.38 6.03
C TYR A 330 2.42 8.26 5.11
N GLY A 331 2.38 7.42 4.09
CA GLY A 331 3.47 7.26 3.14
C GLY A 331 4.71 6.60 3.75
N PHE A 332 4.51 5.64 4.63
CA PHE A 332 5.57 4.79 5.17
C PHE A 332 6.05 3.77 4.12
N ILE A 333 7.09 3.01 4.46
CA ILE A 333 7.63 1.94 3.60
C ILE A 333 6.52 0.92 3.33
N GLY A 334 6.31 0.51 2.09
CA GLY A 334 5.26 -0.44 1.75
C GLY A 334 3.83 0.09 1.97
N ASP A 335 3.62 1.41 1.94
CA ASP A 335 2.27 1.98 1.92
C ASP A 335 1.67 1.84 0.51
N PHE A 336 0.68 0.95 0.39
CA PHE A 336 -0.03 0.67 -0.85
C PHE A 336 -1.50 0.41 -0.59
N ARG A 337 -2.30 0.45 -1.66
CA ARG A 337 -3.70 0.04 -1.63
C ARG A 337 -4.06 -0.76 -2.89
N LYS A 338 -4.59 -1.97 -2.71
CA LYS A 338 -5.16 -2.76 -3.82
C LYS A 338 -6.45 -2.10 -4.31
N LYS A 339 -6.69 -2.13 -5.62
CA LYS A 339 -7.90 -1.60 -6.26
C LYS A 339 -8.81 -2.74 -6.71
N GLU A 340 -10.12 -2.57 -6.52
CA GLU A 340 -11.13 -3.60 -6.84
C GLU A 340 -11.18 -3.95 -8.33
N HIS A 341 -10.92 -2.97 -9.20
CA HIS A 341 -10.90 -3.14 -10.66
C HIS A 341 -9.57 -3.71 -11.19
N GLY A 342 -8.69 -4.20 -10.32
CA GLY A 342 -7.35 -4.68 -10.65
C GLY A 342 -6.28 -3.60 -10.51
N GLY A 343 -5.03 -4.03 -10.31
CA GLY A 343 -3.90 -3.16 -10.05
C GLY A 343 -3.82 -2.66 -8.60
N PHE A 344 -2.97 -1.67 -8.37
CA PHE A 344 -2.72 -1.10 -7.04
C PHE A 344 -2.27 0.36 -7.10
N GLU A 345 -2.41 1.05 -5.98
CA GLU A 345 -1.94 2.41 -5.71
C GLU A 345 -0.72 2.34 -4.79
N TYR A 346 0.37 3.01 -5.18
CA TYR A 346 1.59 3.18 -4.38
C TYR A 346 1.61 4.56 -3.73
N ARG A 347 1.79 4.63 -2.40
CA ARG A 347 1.41 5.79 -1.57
C ARG A 347 2.55 6.39 -0.76
N THR A 348 3.74 5.81 -0.85
CA THR A 348 4.91 6.21 -0.06
C THR A 348 5.37 7.64 -0.34
N LEU A 349 5.18 8.17 -1.54
CA LEU A 349 5.73 9.47 -1.96
C LEU A 349 4.91 10.67 -1.45
N GLY A 350 5.60 11.77 -1.09
CA GLY A 350 4.99 13.08 -0.94
C GLY A 350 4.42 13.60 -2.27
N SER A 351 3.65 14.69 -2.22
CA SER A 351 3.07 15.28 -3.42
C SER A 351 4.14 15.93 -4.29
N TRP A 352 4.46 15.25 -5.40
CA TRP A 352 5.45 15.67 -6.39
C TRP A 352 4.92 16.72 -7.38
N LEU A 353 3.74 17.34 -7.12
CA LEU A 353 3.15 18.40 -7.95
C LEU A 353 3.91 19.73 -7.93
N VAL A 354 5.03 19.81 -7.21
CA VAL A 354 5.86 21.02 -7.04
C VAL A 354 6.26 21.66 -8.37
N SER A 355 6.50 20.88 -9.43
CA SER A 355 6.77 21.41 -10.77
C SER A 355 6.49 20.34 -11.85
N PRO A 356 6.21 20.74 -13.11
CA PRO A 356 6.00 19.76 -14.19
C PRO A 356 7.24 18.90 -14.49
N HIS A 357 8.45 19.42 -14.24
CA HIS A 357 9.70 18.70 -14.46
C HIS A 357 9.89 17.58 -13.42
N ILE A 358 9.65 17.90 -12.14
CA ILE A 358 9.70 16.92 -11.04
C ILE A 358 8.60 15.87 -11.22
N THR A 359 7.37 16.28 -11.54
CA THR A 359 6.28 15.35 -11.88
C THR A 359 6.69 14.38 -12.99
N ALA A 360 7.19 14.89 -14.11
CA ALA A 360 7.59 14.04 -15.23
C ALA A 360 8.71 13.08 -14.83
N ALA A 361 9.72 13.55 -14.10
CA ALA A 361 10.84 12.74 -13.64
C ALA A 361 10.39 11.60 -12.72
N VAL A 362 9.54 11.90 -11.72
CA VAL A 362 8.99 10.90 -10.78
C VAL A 362 8.15 9.86 -11.50
N LEU A 363 7.28 10.28 -12.43
CA LEU A 363 6.44 9.36 -13.20
C LEU A 363 7.27 8.51 -14.17
N CYS A 364 8.32 9.07 -14.80
CA CYS A 364 9.24 8.30 -15.63
C CYS A 364 10.02 7.27 -14.80
N LEU A 365 10.54 7.65 -13.64
CA LEU A 365 11.24 6.74 -12.73
C LEU A 365 10.30 5.62 -12.27
N ALA A 366 9.08 5.96 -11.87
CA ALA A 366 8.05 5.00 -11.50
C ALA A 366 7.74 4.02 -12.64
N LYS A 367 7.64 4.51 -13.89
CA LYS A 367 7.47 3.67 -15.09
C LYS A 367 8.62 2.70 -15.26
N ILE A 368 9.87 3.14 -15.12
CA ILE A 368 11.04 2.25 -15.20
C ILE A 368 10.96 1.17 -14.13
N VAL A 369 10.79 1.56 -12.86
CA VAL A 369 10.80 0.64 -11.72
C VAL A 369 9.71 -0.41 -11.86
N VAL A 370 8.46 0.00 -12.10
CA VAL A 370 7.35 -0.97 -12.21
C VAL A 370 7.50 -1.89 -13.43
N SER A 371 8.08 -1.39 -14.53
CA SER A 371 8.21 -2.17 -15.77
C SER A 371 9.45 -3.06 -15.78
N ARG A 372 10.43 -2.80 -14.90
CA ARG A 372 11.73 -3.49 -14.85
C ARG A 372 12.09 -4.01 -13.47
N TYR A 373 11.14 -4.08 -12.53
CA TYR A 373 11.39 -4.59 -11.18
C TYR A 373 12.05 -5.99 -11.12
N PRO A 374 11.88 -6.91 -12.09
CA PRO A 374 12.62 -8.18 -12.06
C PRO A 374 14.14 -8.03 -12.15
N TYR A 375 14.60 -6.96 -12.80
CA TYR A 375 16.00 -6.59 -13.05
C TYR A 375 16.61 -5.76 -11.92
N LEU A 376 15.76 -5.26 -11.03
CA LEU A 376 16.14 -4.39 -9.94
C LEU A 376 16.29 -5.25 -8.67
N SER A 377 17.50 -5.29 -8.12
CA SER A 377 17.89 -6.24 -7.06
C SER A 377 18.27 -5.60 -5.74
N ALA A 378 18.20 -4.26 -5.60
CA ALA A 378 18.47 -3.61 -4.32
C ALA A 378 17.43 -4.00 -3.26
N HIS A 379 17.93 -4.26 -2.05
CA HIS A 379 17.13 -4.62 -0.88
C HIS A 379 17.53 -3.80 0.36
N TYR A 380 18.11 -2.60 0.21
CA TYR A 380 18.66 -1.83 1.34
C TYR A 380 17.67 -1.58 2.48
N LEU A 381 16.38 -1.48 2.20
CA LEU A 381 15.34 -1.34 3.22
C LEU A 381 15.09 -2.59 4.07
N CYS A 382 15.81 -3.71 3.90
CA CYS A 382 15.83 -4.75 4.93
C CYS A 382 16.75 -4.40 6.11
N SER A 383 17.61 -3.39 6.01
CA SER A 383 18.43 -2.91 7.12
C SER A 383 17.62 -1.98 8.05
N PRO A 384 17.62 -2.18 9.38
CA PRO A 384 17.03 -1.25 10.34
C PRO A 384 17.64 0.15 10.25
N GLU A 385 18.94 0.25 9.97
CA GLU A 385 19.65 1.53 9.83
C GLU A 385 19.12 2.34 8.63
N VAL A 386 18.91 1.69 7.48
CA VAL A 386 18.34 2.33 6.29
C VAL A 386 16.87 2.67 6.51
N GLN A 387 16.07 1.80 7.14
CA GLN A 387 14.67 2.12 7.47
C GLN A 387 14.58 3.33 8.40
N LYS A 388 15.42 3.39 9.43
CA LYS A 388 15.51 4.51 10.37
C LYS A 388 15.89 5.80 9.65
N ALA A 389 16.88 5.76 8.75
CA ALA A 389 17.26 6.91 7.94
C ALA A 389 16.09 7.39 7.04
N PHE A 390 15.37 6.45 6.41
CA PHE A 390 14.16 6.75 5.64
C PHE A 390 13.09 7.43 6.49
N TYR A 391 12.78 6.90 7.68
CA TYR A 391 11.76 7.49 8.55
C TYR A 391 12.15 8.84 9.15
N ASN A 392 13.44 9.08 9.38
CA ASN A 392 13.95 10.34 9.93
C ASN A 392 14.24 11.41 8.89
N GLY A 393 14.22 11.08 7.59
CA GLY A 393 14.64 12.01 6.54
C GLY A 393 16.15 12.28 6.55
N ASP A 394 16.95 11.29 6.91
CA ASP A 394 18.42 11.40 6.95
C ASP A 394 18.99 11.25 5.53
N HIS A 395 19.04 12.37 4.81
CA HIS A 395 19.53 12.40 3.43
C HIS A 395 21.01 12.01 3.35
N SER A 396 21.83 12.46 4.30
CA SER A 396 23.26 12.14 4.34
C SER A 396 23.52 10.63 4.43
N TYR A 397 22.72 9.91 5.21
CA TYR A 397 22.82 8.45 5.27
C TYR A 397 22.29 7.78 3.99
N LEU A 398 21.14 8.21 3.49
CA LEU A 398 20.50 7.62 2.30
C LEU A 398 21.29 7.86 0.99
N LYS A 399 21.95 9.02 0.86
CA LYS A 399 22.74 9.40 -0.34
C LYS A 399 23.88 8.41 -0.62
N LYS A 400 24.38 7.69 0.41
CA LYS A 400 25.37 6.61 0.27
C LYS A 400 24.91 5.48 -0.65
N TYR A 401 23.59 5.25 -0.74
CA TYR A 401 23.00 4.21 -1.58
C TYR A 401 22.57 4.73 -2.95
N PHE A 402 22.48 6.07 -3.12
CA PHE A 402 21.95 6.69 -4.33
C PHE A 402 22.70 6.26 -5.59
N HIS A 403 24.04 6.29 -5.58
CA HIS A 403 24.82 5.96 -6.77
C HIS A 403 24.59 4.52 -7.24
N TYR A 404 24.44 3.56 -6.31
CA TYR A 404 24.14 2.17 -6.66
C TYR A 404 22.73 2.03 -7.24
N LEU A 405 21.73 2.61 -6.57
CA LEU A 405 20.34 2.59 -7.03
C LEU A 405 20.19 3.24 -8.41
N TRP A 406 20.83 4.39 -8.60
CA TRP A 406 20.79 5.13 -9.84
C TRP A 406 21.53 4.39 -10.97
N ASN A 407 22.63 3.72 -10.65
CA ASN A 407 23.36 2.93 -11.64
C ASN A 407 22.51 1.78 -12.20
N ASP A 408 21.78 1.07 -11.35
CA ASP A 408 20.86 0.03 -11.81
C ASP A 408 19.76 0.61 -12.71
N ILE A 409 19.21 1.78 -12.36
CA ILE A 409 18.24 2.49 -13.19
C ILE A 409 18.84 2.85 -14.56
N ARG A 410 20.06 3.40 -14.59
CA ARG A 410 20.76 3.76 -15.84
C ARG A 410 21.00 2.56 -16.76
N ASN A 411 21.17 1.37 -16.19
CA ASN A 411 21.40 0.14 -16.93
C ASN A 411 20.10 -0.51 -17.48
N THR A 412 18.94 0.08 -17.19
CA THR A 412 17.67 -0.37 -17.80
C THR A 412 17.51 0.15 -19.23
N ASP A 413 16.89 -0.65 -20.08
CA ASP A 413 16.50 -0.29 -21.46
C ASP A 413 15.63 0.98 -21.52
N LEU A 414 14.74 1.18 -20.54
CA LEU A 414 13.84 2.34 -20.49
C LEU A 414 14.52 3.65 -20.06
N TYR A 415 15.71 3.60 -19.45
CA TYR A 415 16.40 4.83 -19.02
C TYR A 415 16.69 5.76 -20.19
N HIS A 416 17.19 5.22 -21.30
CA HIS A 416 17.54 6.02 -22.48
C HIS A 416 16.35 6.78 -23.04
N MET A 417 15.15 6.18 -23.00
CA MET A 417 13.91 6.82 -23.45
C MET A 417 13.53 8.03 -22.60
N TYR A 418 13.81 8.01 -21.30
CA TYR A 418 13.39 9.05 -20.34
C TYR A 418 14.53 9.92 -19.81
N ARG A 419 15.76 9.72 -20.29
CA ARG A 419 16.99 10.36 -19.79
C ARG A 419 16.85 11.87 -19.60
N GLU A 420 16.29 12.56 -20.61
CA GLU A 420 16.15 14.02 -20.57
C GLU A 420 15.19 14.52 -19.48
N HIS A 421 14.21 13.71 -19.11
CA HIS A 421 13.30 14.02 -18.00
C HIS A 421 13.88 13.58 -16.65
N LEU A 422 14.69 12.53 -16.63
CA LEU A 422 15.29 11.97 -15.43
C LEU A 422 16.49 12.75 -14.90
N LYS A 423 17.20 13.52 -15.75
CA LYS A 423 18.44 14.22 -15.38
C LYS A 423 18.32 15.19 -14.20
N ILE A 424 17.11 15.69 -13.93
CA ILE A 424 16.84 16.57 -12.77
C ILE A 424 17.05 15.83 -11.44
N ILE A 425 16.83 14.51 -11.39
CA ILE A 425 16.94 13.72 -10.16
C ILE A 425 18.39 13.69 -9.65
N PRO A 426 19.39 13.20 -10.41
CA PRO A 426 20.77 13.21 -9.94
C PRO A 426 21.27 14.63 -9.70
N GLN A 427 20.89 15.60 -10.54
CA GLN A 427 21.25 17.00 -10.33
C GLN A 427 20.80 17.49 -8.95
N MET A 428 19.51 17.34 -8.62
CA MET A 428 18.98 17.78 -7.33
C MET A 428 19.65 17.06 -6.16
N ILE A 429 19.85 15.75 -6.27
CA ILE A 429 20.42 14.95 -5.18
C ILE A 429 21.91 15.27 -4.97
N GLU A 430 22.68 15.39 -6.05
CA GLU A 430 24.12 15.68 -5.98
C GLU A 430 24.37 17.09 -5.43
N GLU A 431 23.57 18.07 -5.84
CA GLU A 431 23.63 19.48 -5.41
C GLU A 431 22.89 19.74 -4.06
N ASP A 432 22.36 18.70 -3.41
CA ASP A 432 21.60 18.79 -2.15
C ASP A 432 20.39 19.75 -2.21
N ILE A 433 19.76 19.82 -3.39
CA ILE A 433 18.54 20.60 -3.64
C ILE A 433 17.31 19.77 -3.28
N VAL A 434 16.52 20.31 -2.37
CA VAL A 434 15.18 19.81 -2.03
C VAL A 434 14.11 20.66 -2.72
N TRP A 435 12.96 20.07 -3.05
CA TRP A 435 11.86 20.85 -3.62
C TRP A 435 11.23 21.82 -2.59
N ASP A 436 10.71 22.94 -3.08
CA ASP A 436 10.08 23.96 -2.25
C ASP A 436 8.58 23.66 -2.02
N GLU A 437 8.24 23.30 -0.78
CA GLU A 437 6.86 23.02 -0.34
C GLU A 437 6.07 24.30 0.02
N THR A 438 6.70 25.47 -0.01
CA THR A 438 6.11 26.76 0.39
C THR A 438 5.68 27.65 -0.78
N ALA A 439 6.18 27.34 -1.98
CA ALA A 439 5.85 28.04 -3.21
C ALA A 439 4.45 27.66 -3.72
N ASP A 440 3.78 28.64 -4.34
CA ASP A 440 2.57 28.36 -5.11
C ASP A 440 2.96 27.63 -6.40
N PHE A 441 2.76 26.31 -6.43
CA PHE A 441 3.29 25.50 -7.53
C PHE A 441 2.68 25.87 -8.88
N ARG A 442 1.52 26.53 -8.92
CA ARG A 442 0.88 27.02 -10.15
C ARG A 442 1.82 27.86 -11.01
N VAL A 443 2.72 28.62 -10.37
CA VAL A 443 3.74 29.42 -11.07
C VAL A 443 4.62 28.53 -11.95
N PHE A 444 5.15 27.43 -11.41
CA PHE A 444 6.02 26.50 -12.14
C PHE A 444 5.28 25.69 -13.23
N TRP A 445 3.97 25.52 -13.08
CA TRP A 445 3.13 24.90 -14.10
C TRP A 445 2.65 25.85 -15.20
N ASN A 446 3.06 27.13 -15.15
CA ASN A 446 2.59 28.21 -16.01
C ASN A 446 1.05 28.34 -15.98
N ILE A 447 0.47 28.29 -14.78
CA ILE A 447 -0.96 28.46 -14.53
C ILE A 447 -1.19 29.81 -13.85
N THR A 448 -1.81 30.74 -14.58
CA THR A 448 -2.04 32.11 -14.08
C THR A 448 -3.48 32.27 -13.56
N PRO A 449 -3.69 32.51 -12.25
CA PRO A 449 -4.98 32.90 -11.71
C PRO A 449 -5.31 34.37 -12.03
N LYS A 450 -6.59 34.71 -12.16
CA LYS A 450 -7.03 36.06 -12.61
C LYS A 450 -7.89 36.83 -11.58
N ARG A 451 -8.50 36.15 -10.61
CA ARG A 451 -9.49 36.74 -9.67
C ARG A 451 -8.91 36.95 -8.27
N ILE A 452 -9.61 37.71 -7.43
CA ILE A 452 -9.30 37.87 -5.99
C ILE A 452 -10.35 37.10 -5.19
N TYR A 453 -9.89 36.25 -4.26
CA TYR A 453 -10.73 35.51 -3.33
C TYR A 453 -11.14 36.41 -2.16
N ASP A 454 -12.44 36.51 -1.92
CA ASP A 454 -13.04 37.19 -0.77
C ASP A 454 -14.05 36.24 -0.12
N LYS A 455 -13.70 35.75 1.08
CA LYS A 455 -14.47 34.74 1.80
C LYS A 455 -15.89 35.21 2.15
N ASN A 456 -16.07 36.51 2.34
CA ASN A 456 -17.38 37.09 2.70
C ASN A 456 -18.34 37.13 1.51
N LYS A 457 -17.83 37.13 0.26
CA LYS A 457 -18.64 37.09 -0.96
C LYS A 457 -18.93 35.68 -1.47
N THR A 458 -18.12 34.69 -1.09
CA THR A 458 -18.24 33.30 -1.57
C THR A 458 -19.17 32.42 -0.73
N GLY A 459 -19.74 32.94 0.37
CA GLY A 459 -20.62 32.20 1.28
C GLY A 459 -21.98 31.78 0.72
N THR A 460 -22.33 32.18 -0.51
CA THR A 460 -23.69 32.05 -1.06
C THR A 460 -23.80 31.22 -2.34
N SER A 461 -22.75 30.50 -2.77
CA SER A 461 -22.77 29.85 -4.10
C SER A 461 -22.16 28.46 -4.17
N ALA A 462 -22.38 27.62 -3.16
CA ALA A 462 -22.35 26.16 -3.35
C ALA A 462 -23.77 25.68 -3.76
N GLY A 463 -24.25 26.13 -4.92
CA GLY A 463 -25.58 25.81 -5.43
C GLY A 463 -25.60 25.64 -6.94
N LYS A 464 -25.60 24.38 -7.39
CA LYS A 464 -25.95 23.89 -8.75
C LYS A 464 -25.24 24.56 -9.93
N ILE A 465 -24.05 24.05 -10.29
CA ILE A 465 -23.59 24.09 -11.68
C ILE A 465 -24.00 22.77 -12.32
N THR A 466 -25.14 22.77 -13.02
CA THR A 466 -25.57 21.65 -13.87
C THR A 466 -24.76 21.72 -15.16
N ILE A 467 -23.81 20.81 -15.35
CA ILE A 467 -23.12 20.65 -16.63
C ILE A 467 -24.12 19.98 -17.60
N ARG A 468 -24.68 20.76 -18.54
CA ARG A 468 -25.39 20.22 -19.69
C ARG A 468 -24.37 19.51 -20.59
N THR A 469 -24.43 18.19 -20.63
CA THR A 469 -23.78 17.39 -21.66
C THR A 469 -24.76 17.19 -22.82
N ASN A 470 -24.43 17.73 -23.99
CA ASN A 470 -25.10 17.37 -25.24
C ASN A 470 -24.59 15.99 -25.64
N ASN A 471 -25.42 14.96 -25.47
CA ASN A 471 -25.25 13.69 -26.17
C ASN A 471 -26.36 13.55 -27.21
N GLN A 472 -25.95 13.59 -28.48
CA GLN A 472 -26.75 13.10 -29.59
C GLN A 472 -26.93 11.59 -29.48
N GLN A 473 -28.07 11.15 -30.02
CA GLN A 473 -28.66 9.83 -29.97
C GLN A 473 -27.75 8.72 -30.49
N ALA A 474 -27.71 7.61 -29.77
CA ALA A 474 -27.62 6.27 -30.36
C ALA A 474 -28.58 5.36 -29.59
N THR A 475 -29.49 4.74 -30.33
CA THR A 475 -30.67 4.03 -29.87
C THR A 475 -30.41 2.55 -29.55
N ARG A 476 -31.21 2.06 -28.60
CA ARG A 476 -31.82 0.72 -28.45
C ARG A 476 -31.04 -0.44 -27.78
N ASN A 477 -31.62 -0.80 -26.62
CA ASN A 477 -32.07 -2.13 -26.15
C ASN A 477 -31.05 -3.24 -25.84
N ASN A 478 -30.79 -3.44 -24.54
CA ASN A 478 -31.34 -4.59 -23.79
C ASN A 478 -30.98 -4.46 -22.30
N ARG A 479 -31.99 -4.30 -21.43
CA ARG A 479 -31.87 -4.45 -19.97
C ARG A 479 -32.83 -5.56 -19.53
N ILE A 480 -32.26 -6.68 -19.12
CA ILE A 480 -32.89 -7.64 -18.22
C ILE A 480 -32.65 -7.13 -16.80
N SER A 481 -33.74 -6.84 -16.09
CA SER A 481 -33.76 -6.44 -14.70
C SER A 481 -34.00 -7.66 -13.81
N ILE A 482 -33.11 -7.93 -12.86
CA ILE A 482 -33.41 -8.76 -11.69
C ILE A 482 -33.12 -7.89 -10.47
N ASN A 483 -34.19 -7.39 -9.86
CA ASN A 483 -34.16 -6.72 -8.56
C ASN A 483 -34.57 -7.71 -7.47
N ASN A 484 -33.75 -7.75 -6.43
CA ASN A 484 -33.97 -8.43 -5.17
C ASN A 484 -35.29 -8.01 -4.51
N ARG A 485 -36.16 -8.98 -4.25
CA ARG A 485 -37.22 -8.89 -3.23
C ARG A 485 -36.68 -9.42 -1.91
N SER A 486 -36.81 -8.61 -0.87
CA SER A 486 -36.72 -9.00 0.53
C SER A 486 -37.88 -9.93 0.91
N ILE A 487 -37.55 -10.99 1.64
CA ILE A 487 -38.49 -11.99 2.18
C ILE A 487 -38.89 -11.55 3.60
N ILE A 488 -40.19 -11.34 3.81
CA ILE A 488 -40.84 -11.28 5.12
C ILE A 488 -41.70 -12.54 5.26
N ALA A 489 -41.68 -13.12 6.46
CA ALA A 489 -42.27 -14.38 6.88
C ALA A 489 -43.80 -14.48 6.65
N PRO A 490 -44.36 -15.70 6.58
CA PRO A 490 -45.77 -15.93 6.28
C PRO A 490 -46.65 -15.89 7.54
N ASN A 491 -47.84 -15.33 7.40
CA ASN A 491 -48.95 -15.49 8.35
C ASN A 491 -50.16 -16.07 7.59
N PRO A 492 -50.88 -17.06 8.14
CA PRO A 492 -51.91 -17.78 7.39
C PRO A 492 -53.30 -17.14 7.50
N GLY A 493 -54.02 -17.15 6.38
CA GLY A 493 -55.44 -17.52 6.28
C GLY A 493 -56.46 -16.75 7.12
N ASN A 494 -57.10 -15.77 6.49
CA ASN A 494 -58.32 -15.12 6.97
C ASN A 494 -59.57 -15.84 6.40
N ARG A 495 -60.50 -16.28 7.25
CA ARG A 495 -61.91 -16.55 6.87
C ARG A 495 -62.85 -15.98 7.93
N ASN A 496 -63.77 -15.15 7.43
CA ASN A 496 -64.89 -14.50 8.11
C ASN A 496 -65.75 -15.42 9.01
N ARG A 497 -66.25 -14.92 10.15
CA ARG A 497 -67.65 -14.46 10.31
C ARG A 497 -68.05 -14.12 11.76
N SER A 498 -68.81 -13.02 11.85
CA SER A 498 -69.90 -12.65 12.77
C SER A 498 -69.69 -12.50 14.28
N ARG A 499 -69.98 -11.26 14.71
CA ARG A 499 -70.48 -10.79 16.01
C ARG A 499 -71.46 -11.75 16.71
N ARG A 500 -71.30 -11.91 18.03
CA ARG A 500 -72.37 -11.62 19.01
C ARG A 500 -71.83 -11.47 20.45
N VAL A 501 -72.52 -10.59 21.14
CA VAL A 501 -72.44 -10.09 22.52
C VAL A 501 -72.80 -11.19 23.54
N ASN A 502 -72.11 -11.28 24.69
CA ASN A 502 -72.67 -11.13 26.05
C ASN A 502 -71.82 -11.77 27.17
N ASN A 503 -71.69 -10.97 28.25
CA ASN A 503 -71.86 -11.33 29.66
C ASN A 503 -70.76 -11.97 30.53
N ILE A 504 -70.44 -11.19 31.58
CA ILE A 504 -70.46 -11.52 33.02
C ILE A 504 -69.17 -12.12 33.65
N SER A 505 -68.61 -11.31 34.55
CA SER A 505 -67.62 -11.57 35.63
C SER A 505 -68.17 -12.52 36.74
N PRO A 506 -67.53 -12.67 37.91
CA PRO A 506 -66.14 -13.03 38.26
C PRO A 506 -66.10 -14.18 39.30
N VAL A 507 -64.95 -14.83 39.54
CA VAL A 507 -64.69 -15.51 40.84
C VAL A 507 -63.22 -15.40 41.24
N ARG A 508 -62.99 -14.80 42.42
CA ARG A 508 -61.79 -14.91 43.27
C ARG A 508 -61.81 -16.25 44.01
N ILE A 509 -60.68 -16.95 44.15
CA ILE A 509 -60.34 -17.68 45.40
C ILE A 509 -58.83 -17.57 45.67
N ASN A 510 -58.54 -17.44 46.96
CA ASN A 510 -57.30 -17.14 47.67
C ASN A 510 -56.51 -18.40 48.06
N ARG A 511 -55.22 -18.17 48.34
CA ARG A 511 -54.41 -18.70 49.48
C ARG A 511 -53.86 -20.14 49.51
N SER A 512 -52.52 -20.16 49.52
CA SER A 512 -51.58 -20.76 50.51
C SER A 512 -51.54 -22.26 50.77
N GLY A 513 -50.32 -22.80 50.83
CA GLY A 513 -50.04 -24.03 51.58
C GLY A 513 -48.61 -24.57 51.44
N ARG A 514 -47.75 -24.14 52.39
CA ARG A 514 -46.50 -24.75 52.89
C ARG A 514 -45.26 -24.79 52.00
#